data_AF-A0A5J9TH86-F1
#
_entry.id   AF-A0A5J9TH86-F1
#
_cell.length_a   1.000
_cell.length_b   1.000
_cell.length_c   1.000
_cell.angle_alpha   90.00
_cell.angle_beta   90.00
_cell.angle_gamma   90.00
#
_symmetry.space_group_name_H-M   'P 1'
#
loop_
_entity.id
_entity.type
_entity.pdbx_description
1 polymer ?
#
loop_
_entity_poly.entity_id
_entity_poly.type
_entity_poly.pdbx_seq_one_letter_code
_entity_poly.pdbx_strand_id
1 'polypeptide(L)'
;MSNLARVVGCNSYRQQLREQAIEILAELALDVPVNMSRKIIATLRHLFLDGRSNSSDTSQVEEVDSKTVRRKAGEALVRLLSNRTARASTSIAIQAMLLGHDESTDAVVNRGQSGSNLVTRLSDMLEDKVCQVSAAEIIEQLCLHFTKYHQLPKQVATNLLAKVVNQILSVKTRANDTAIMESGNNNHVAENDVESQPPKDADRNQSSIQQNYDQSEERRFLTALLSLALLICNKLTDADDFSCAVTEDAALVKKLLEIIYMNNFLTADCLRIMKLTCQMLKAMVQLKPSCIKYIREYNFMEALCNISKSMSDLDKSMLFNGDYHWTTKSARSLASLVKEVQDELSKSQEQELVKVLEKLEEKEICFLVS
;
A
#
# COMPACT_ATOMS: atom_id res chain seq x y z
N MET A 1 1.65 31.51 -12.05
CA MET A 1 2.59 30.63 -11.30
C MET A 1 3.03 31.22 -9.96
N SER A 2 3.72 32.38 -9.91
CA SER A 2 4.17 33.00 -8.64
C SER A 2 3.04 33.27 -7.64
N ASN A 3 1.85 33.68 -8.11
CA ASN A 3 0.72 33.98 -7.23
C ASN A 3 0.09 32.71 -6.63
N LEU A 4 -0.05 31.63 -7.41
CA LEU A 4 -0.59 30.35 -6.94
C LEU A 4 0.35 29.69 -5.93
N ALA A 5 1.66 29.62 -6.21
CA ALA A 5 2.64 29.10 -5.26
C ALA A 5 2.65 29.91 -3.94
N ARG A 6 2.50 31.25 -4.03
CA ARG A 6 2.37 32.13 -2.87
C ARG A 6 1.07 31.89 -2.08
N VAL A 7 -0.04 31.62 -2.77
CA VAL A 7 -1.32 31.28 -2.14
C VAL A 7 -1.21 29.97 -1.36
N VAL A 8 -0.57 28.95 -1.94
CA VAL A 8 -0.39 27.67 -1.25
C VAL A 8 0.52 27.80 -0.02
N GLY A 9 1.61 28.56 -0.13
CA GLY A 9 2.60 28.74 0.94
C GLY A 9 2.19 29.71 2.05
N CYS A 10 1.05 30.39 1.96
CA CYS A 10 0.65 31.42 2.92
C CYS A 10 -0.58 30.97 3.72
N ASN A 11 -0.39 30.80 5.03
CA ASN A 11 -1.41 30.30 5.96
C ASN A 11 -2.56 31.30 6.21
N SER A 12 -2.47 32.54 5.71
CA SER A 12 -3.55 33.54 5.84
C SER A 12 -4.67 33.38 4.81
N TYR A 13 -4.52 32.50 3.82
CA TYR A 13 -5.55 32.23 2.83
C TYR A 13 -6.49 31.11 3.28
N ARG A 14 -7.76 31.18 2.82
CA ARG A 14 -8.76 30.14 3.13
C ARG A 14 -8.30 28.77 2.65
N GLN A 15 -8.48 27.76 3.48
CA GLN A 15 -8.20 26.35 3.21
C GLN A 15 -8.62 25.92 1.79
N GLN A 16 -9.89 26.12 1.43
CA GLN A 16 -10.44 25.75 0.11
C GLN A 16 -9.66 26.36 -1.06
N LEU A 17 -9.18 27.61 -0.91
CA LEU A 17 -8.39 28.28 -1.94
C LEU A 17 -7.00 27.65 -2.06
N ARG A 18 -6.41 27.22 -0.95
CA ARG A 18 -5.10 26.53 -0.92
C ARG A 18 -5.22 25.13 -1.54
N GLU A 19 -6.29 24.40 -1.24
CA GLU A 19 -6.57 23.09 -1.82
C GLU A 19 -6.74 23.16 -3.34
N GLN A 20 -7.58 24.08 -3.82
CA GLN A 20 -7.77 24.31 -5.25
C GLN A 20 -6.47 24.75 -5.93
N ALA A 21 -5.67 25.59 -5.27
CA ALA A 21 -4.38 26.00 -5.79
C ALA A 21 -3.40 24.81 -5.90
N ILE A 22 -3.41 23.87 -4.95
CA ILE A 22 -2.61 22.63 -5.05
C ILE A 22 -3.06 21.78 -6.24
N GLU A 23 -4.36 21.59 -6.44
CA GLU A 23 -4.89 20.82 -7.57
C GLU A 23 -4.51 21.46 -8.92
N ILE A 24 -4.67 22.78 -9.05
CA ILE A 24 -4.27 23.52 -10.25
C ILE A 24 -2.76 23.41 -10.48
N LEU A 25 -1.94 23.52 -9.43
CA LEU A 25 -0.49 23.38 -9.57
C LEU A 25 -0.08 21.97 -10.00
N ALA A 26 -0.78 20.92 -9.52
CA ALA A 26 -0.52 19.54 -9.91
C ALA A 26 -0.80 19.33 -11.41
N GLU A 27 -1.91 19.85 -11.92
CA GLU A 27 -2.23 19.77 -13.35
C GLU A 27 -1.22 20.58 -14.19
N LEU A 28 -0.91 21.80 -13.77
CA LEU A 28 0.05 22.65 -14.48
C LEU A 28 1.46 22.04 -14.54
N ALA A 29 1.90 21.33 -13.50
CA ALA A 29 3.24 20.75 -13.45
C ALA A 29 3.51 19.73 -14.57
N LEU A 30 2.46 19.18 -15.19
CA LEU A 30 2.55 18.26 -16.32
C LEU A 30 2.81 18.96 -17.67
N ASP A 31 2.32 20.20 -17.82
CA ASP A 31 2.31 20.94 -19.09
C ASP A 31 3.28 22.13 -19.14
N VAL A 32 3.92 22.46 -18.01
CA VAL A 32 4.85 23.60 -17.92
C VAL A 32 6.32 23.19 -18.16
N PRO A 33 7.20 24.14 -18.53
CA PRO A 33 8.64 23.93 -18.62
C PRO A 33 9.26 23.32 -17.35
N VAL A 34 10.28 22.48 -17.52
CA VAL A 34 10.95 21.67 -16.47
C VAL A 34 11.36 22.50 -15.24
N ASN A 35 11.87 23.71 -15.43
CA ASN A 35 12.29 24.60 -14.34
C ASN A 35 11.11 25.08 -13.47
N MET A 36 9.93 25.22 -14.06
CA MET A 36 8.69 25.58 -13.39
C MET A 36 8.07 24.36 -12.70
N SER A 37 8.06 23.19 -13.34
CA SER A 37 7.64 21.93 -12.71
C SER A 37 8.49 21.62 -11.48
N ARG A 38 9.81 21.85 -11.55
CA ARG A 38 10.73 21.67 -10.41
C ARG A 38 10.33 22.50 -9.18
N LYS A 39 9.98 23.77 -9.38
CA LYS A 39 9.53 24.65 -8.28
C LYS A 39 8.19 24.19 -7.70
N ILE A 40 7.27 23.72 -8.53
CA ILE A 40 5.99 23.15 -8.07
C ILE A 40 6.25 21.90 -7.21
N ILE A 41 7.02 20.95 -7.73
CA ILE A 41 7.32 19.69 -7.05
C ILE A 41 8.05 19.94 -5.72
N ALA A 42 9.00 20.87 -5.68
CA ALA A 42 9.68 21.26 -4.45
C ALA A 42 8.70 21.86 -3.42
N THR A 43 7.75 22.68 -3.88
CA THR A 43 6.71 23.28 -3.01
C THR A 43 5.78 22.21 -2.45
N LEU A 44 5.28 21.30 -3.29
CA LEU A 44 4.43 20.18 -2.88
C LEU A 44 5.16 19.24 -1.91
N ARG A 45 6.42 18.94 -2.19
CA ARG A 45 7.28 18.14 -1.31
C ARG A 45 7.43 18.77 0.07
N HIS A 46 7.71 20.07 0.13
CA HIS A 46 7.84 20.79 1.40
C HIS A 46 6.52 20.77 2.19
N LEU A 47 5.38 21.05 1.54
CA LEU A 47 4.08 21.00 2.20
C LEU A 47 3.74 19.62 2.73
N PHE A 48 4.06 18.58 1.97
CA PHE A 48 3.80 17.20 2.34
C PHE A 48 4.69 16.73 3.49
N LEU A 49 6.00 17.00 3.44
CA LEU A 49 6.98 16.49 4.40
C LEU A 49 7.12 17.37 5.65
N ASP A 50 7.14 18.69 5.48
CA ASP A 50 7.46 19.67 6.53
C ASP A 50 6.21 20.24 7.23
N GLY A 51 4.99 19.87 6.80
CA GLY A 51 3.74 20.35 7.39
C GLY A 51 3.49 19.95 8.85
N ARG A 52 4.39 19.20 9.49
CA ARG A 52 4.30 18.76 10.90
C ARG A 52 4.73 19.90 11.82
N SER A 53 3.83 20.85 12.09
CA SER A 53 4.06 21.84 13.13
C SER A 53 4.15 21.14 14.49
N ASN A 54 5.35 21.11 15.07
CA ASN A 54 5.59 20.64 16.45
C ASN A 54 5.27 21.71 17.50
N SER A 55 4.54 22.78 17.15
CA SER A 55 4.14 23.81 18.10
C SER A 55 2.91 23.36 18.88
N SER A 56 3.05 23.21 20.20
CA SER A 56 1.96 22.92 21.15
C SER A 56 0.90 24.02 21.24
N ASP A 57 1.10 25.16 20.58
CA ASP A 57 0.28 26.37 20.72
C ASP A 57 -0.62 26.67 19.50
N THR A 58 -0.75 25.73 18.57
CA THR A 58 -1.60 25.93 17.38
C THR A 58 -3.07 25.73 17.71
N SER A 59 -3.92 26.64 17.24
CA SER A 59 -5.37 26.52 17.40
C SER A 59 -5.91 25.28 16.66
N GLN A 60 -7.00 24.66 17.17
CA GLN A 60 -7.60 23.45 16.55
C GLN A 60 -7.96 23.64 15.06
N VAL A 61 -8.25 24.87 14.64
CA VAL A 61 -8.59 25.22 13.26
C VAL A 61 -7.36 25.22 12.34
N GLU A 62 -6.21 25.71 12.82
CA GLU A 62 -4.95 25.72 12.06
C GLU A 62 -4.35 24.31 11.92
N GLU A 63 -4.58 23.44 12.90
CA GLU A 63 -4.14 22.04 12.85
C GLU A 63 -4.91 21.24 11.77
N VAL A 64 -6.23 21.45 11.66
CA VAL A 64 -7.07 20.80 10.64
C VAL A 64 -6.77 21.31 9.23
N ASP A 65 -6.53 22.61 9.07
CA ASP A 65 -6.12 23.20 7.79
C ASP A 65 -4.76 22.63 7.33
N SER A 66 -3.78 22.56 8.24
CA SER A 66 -2.45 21.98 7.95
C SER A 66 -2.53 20.51 7.52
N LYS A 67 -3.33 19.69 8.21
CA LYS A 67 -3.53 18.27 7.87
C LYS A 67 -4.16 18.10 6.48
N THR A 68 -5.16 18.91 6.15
CA THR A 68 -5.86 18.79 4.87
C THR A 68 -5.00 19.24 3.70
N VAL A 69 -4.29 20.36 3.86
CA VAL A 69 -3.31 20.85 2.88
C VAL A 69 -2.20 19.82 2.65
N ARG A 70 -1.70 19.17 3.71
CA ARG A 70 -0.69 18.10 3.62
C ARG A 70 -1.21 16.90 2.83
N ARG A 71 -2.41 16.42 3.15
CA ARG A 71 -3.06 15.32 2.43
C ARG A 71 -3.18 15.64 0.93
N LYS A 72 -3.68 16.82 0.58
CA LYS A 72 -3.82 17.27 -0.81
C LYS A 72 -2.48 17.39 -1.54
N ALA A 73 -1.43 17.85 -0.86
CA ALA A 73 -0.09 17.88 -1.42
C ALA A 73 0.43 16.46 -1.72
N GLY A 74 0.19 15.49 -0.83
CA GLY A 74 0.51 14.08 -1.04
C GLY A 74 -0.23 13.47 -2.23
N GLU A 75 -1.55 13.67 -2.31
CA GLU A 75 -2.38 13.22 -3.44
C GLU A 75 -1.89 13.80 -4.78
N ALA A 76 -1.55 15.09 -4.80
CA ALA A 76 -0.99 15.75 -5.98
C ALA A 76 0.36 15.13 -6.40
N LEU A 77 1.25 14.85 -5.45
CA LEU A 77 2.53 14.19 -5.72
C LEU A 77 2.35 12.77 -6.28
N VAL A 78 1.44 11.98 -5.71
CA VAL A 78 1.10 10.65 -6.23
C VAL A 78 0.60 10.77 -7.67
N ARG A 79 -0.31 11.70 -7.95
CA ARG A 79 -0.86 11.91 -9.31
C ARG A 79 0.25 12.25 -10.31
N LEU A 80 1.17 13.16 -9.94
CA LEU A 80 2.32 13.51 -10.77
C LEU A 80 3.25 12.32 -11.06
N LEU A 81 3.46 11.46 -10.07
CA LEU A 81 4.31 10.27 -10.21
C LEU A 81 3.63 9.16 -11.02
N SER A 82 2.32 9.04 -10.89
CA SER A 82 1.53 7.95 -11.48
C SER A 82 1.06 8.27 -12.90
N ASN A 83 1.19 9.52 -13.35
CA ASN A 83 0.70 9.93 -14.66
C ASN A 83 1.52 9.30 -15.80
N ARG A 84 0.92 8.32 -16.46
CA ARG A 84 1.49 7.50 -17.54
C ARG A 84 1.32 8.11 -18.94
N THR A 85 0.49 9.14 -19.10
CA THR A 85 0.35 9.87 -20.38
C THR A 85 1.51 10.83 -20.60
N ALA A 86 2.21 11.22 -19.53
CA ALA A 86 3.50 11.87 -19.65
C ALA A 86 4.52 10.87 -20.21
N ARG A 87 5.32 11.29 -21.22
CA ARG A 87 6.39 10.46 -21.80
C ARG A 87 7.24 9.88 -20.65
N ALA A 88 7.70 8.63 -20.76
CA ALA A 88 8.47 7.97 -19.68
C ALA A 88 9.62 8.84 -19.11
N SER A 89 10.21 9.69 -19.95
CA SER A 89 11.21 10.71 -19.59
C SER A 89 10.72 11.74 -18.56
N THR A 90 9.45 12.12 -18.58
CA THR A 90 8.84 13.08 -17.64
C THR A 90 8.64 12.47 -16.26
N SER A 91 8.19 11.22 -16.15
CA SER A 91 8.05 10.52 -14.86
C SER A 91 9.41 10.36 -14.17
N ILE A 92 10.47 10.01 -14.93
CA ILE A 92 11.85 9.95 -14.43
C ILE A 92 12.33 11.33 -13.97
N ALA A 93 12.04 12.39 -14.74
CA ALA A 93 12.42 13.75 -14.36
C ALA A 93 11.72 14.19 -13.07
N ILE A 94 10.42 13.88 -12.89
CA ILE A 94 9.66 14.18 -11.67
C ILE A 94 10.25 13.41 -10.46
N GLN A 95 10.60 12.14 -10.63
CA GLN A 95 11.25 11.33 -9.60
C GLN A 95 12.62 11.89 -9.20
N ALA A 96 13.44 12.30 -10.19
CA ALA A 96 14.72 12.95 -9.93
C ALA A 96 14.56 14.31 -9.21
N MET A 97 13.53 15.09 -9.56
CA MET A 97 13.21 16.34 -8.89
C MET A 97 12.77 16.13 -7.42
N LEU A 98 12.00 15.08 -7.14
CA LEU A 98 11.62 14.71 -5.78
C LEU A 98 12.82 14.32 -4.90
N LEU A 99 13.79 13.61 -5.49
CA LEU A 99 15.03 13.23 -4.81
C LEU A 99 16.00 14.41 -4.63
N GLY A 100 15.66 15.60 -5.14
CA GLY A 100 16.44 16.82 -4.99
C GLY A 100 17.71 16.84 -5.84
N HIS A 101 17.71 16.15 -6.99
CA HIS A 101 18.85 16.18 -7.90
C HIS A 101 18.97 17.52 -8.63
N ASP A 102 20.06 18.25 -8.37
CA ASP A 102 20.53 19.33 -9.23
C ASP A 102 21.42 18.74 -10.34
N GLU A 103 21.42 19.36 -11.52
CA GLU A 103 22.28 19.02 -12.67
C GLU A 103 23.79 19.32 -12.42
N SER A 104 24.21 19.47 -11.16
CA SER A 104 25.60 19.72 -10.79
C SER A 104 26.39 18.41 -10.70
N THR A 105 27.58 18.42 -11.29
CA THR A 105 28.40 17.26 -11.68
C THR A 105 29.04 16.46 -10.54
N ASP A 106 28.92 16.87 -9.27
CA ASP A 106 29.54 16.19 -8.11
C ASP A 106 28.65 15.13 -7.42
N ALA A 107 27.68 14.58 -8.13
CA ALA A 107 26.48 14.05 -7.52
C ALA A 107 26.43 12.53 -7.23
N VAL A 108 27.43 11.68 -7.51
CA VAL A 108 27.25 10.20 -7.38
C VAL A 108 27.04 9.73 -5.94
N VAL A 109 27.85 10.22 -4.99
CA VAL A 109 27.80 9.75 -3.58
C VAL A 109 26.65 10.40 -2.80
N ASN A 110 26.36 11.68 -3.05
CA ASN A 110 25.25 12.40 -2.42
C ASN A 110 23.87 11.94 -2.91
N ARG A 111 23.79 11.32 -4.10
CA ARG A 111 22.53 10.83 -4.71
C ARG A 111 21.88 9.69 -3.90
N GLY A 112 22.66 8.72 -3.44
CA GLY A 112 22.14 7.59 -2.65
C GLY A 112 21.63 8.01 -1.28
N GLN A 113 22.29 9.00 -0.65
CA GLN A 113 21.97 9.46 0.69
C GLN A 113 20.72 10.35 0.74
N SER A 114 20.52 11.21 -0.28
CA SER A 114 19.28 12.00 -0.41
C SER A 114 18.04 11.13 -0.62
N GLY A 115 18.16 10.09 -1.47
CA GLY A 115 17.08 9.13 -1.70
C GLY A 115 16.76 8.28 -0.47
N SER A 116 17.79 7.80 0.23
CA SER A 116 17.64 7.07 1.49
C SER A 116 16.90 7.91 2.54
N ASN A 117 17.33 9.16 2.76
CA ASN A 117 16.72 10.05 3.74
C ASN A 117 15.24 10.33 3.45
N LEU A 118 14.89 10.52 2.16
CA LEU A 118 13.50 10.69 1.75
C LEU A 118 12.67 9.44 2.02
N VAL A 119 13.17 8.25 1.65
CA VAL A 119 12.47 6.98 1.90
C VAL A 119 12.28 6.76 3.40
N THR A 120 13.30 7.00 4.23
CA THR A 120 13.18 6.90 5.70
C THR A 120 12.10 7.85 6.23
N ARG A 121 12.12 9.12 5.82
CA ARG A 121 11.14 10.11 6.27
C ARG A 121 9.71 9.78 5.84
N LEU A 122 9.53 9.29 4.61
CA LEU A 122 8.23 8.80 4.12
C LEU A 122 7.78 7.54 4.88
N SER A 123 8.72 6.67 5.24
CA SER A 123 8.43 5.47 6.03
C SER A 123 7.84 5.84 7.39
N ASP A 124 8.32 6.91 8.02
CA ASP A 124 7.75 7.44 9.26
C ASP A 124 6.34 8.00 9.09
N MET A 125 6.00 8.46 7.88
CA MET A 125 4.65 8.94 7.57
C MET A 125 3.64 7.81 7.35
N LEU A 126 4.07 6.55 7.30
CA LEU A 126 3.15 5.40 7.28
C LEU A 126 2.33 5.28 8.57
N GLU A 127 2.77 5.92 9.67
CA GLU A 127 2.05 6.01 10.94
C GLU A 127 1.10 7.22 11.00
N ASP A 128 1.23 8.18 10.07
CA ASP A 128 0.37 9.37 10.00
C ASP A 128 -0.91 9.05 9.22
N LYS A 129 -2.02 8.83 9.93
CA LYS A 129 -3.34 8.50 9.33
C LYS A 129 -3.76 9.45 8.20
N VAL A 130 -3.32 10.71 8.22
CA VAL A 130 -3.67 11.72 7.22
C VAL A 130 -2.96 11.50 5.89
N CYS A 131 -1.74 10.94 5.92
CA CYS A 131 -0.83 10.89 4.77
C CYS A 131 -0.31 9.49 4.44
N GLN A 132 -0.64 8.49 5.25
CA GLN A 132 -0.14 7.12 5.15
C GLN A 132 -0.33 6.49 3.76
N VAL A 133 -1.47 6.75 3.11
CA VAL A 133 -1.78 6.23 1.77
C VAL A 133 -0.86 6.85 0.74
N SER A 134 -0.79 8.18 0.69
CA SER A 134 0.09 8.89 -0.26
C SER A 134 1.56 8.59 0.01
N ALA A 135 1.96 8.44 1.28
CA ALA A 135 3.32 8.06 1.63
C ALA A 135 3.68 6.67 1.06
N ALA A 136 2.82 5.67 1.27
CA ALA A 136 3.03 4.32 0.72
C ALA A 136 3.11 4.33 -0.83
N GLU A 137 2.19 5.04 -1.48
CA GLU A 137 2.15 5.15 -2.95
C GLU A 137 3.39 5.88 -3.50
N ILE A 138 3.86 6.96 -2.85
CA ILE A 138 5.09 7.66 -3.24
C ILE A 138 6.32 6.75 -3.05
N ILE A 139 6.43 6.06 -1.92
CA ILE A 139 7.54 5.12 -1.68
C ILE A 139 7.56 4.04 -2.76
N GLU A 140 6.41 3.47 -3.13
CA GLU A 140 6.32 2.46 -4.18
C GLU A 140 6.89 3.00 -5.51
N GLN A 141 6.51 4.21 -5.91
CA GLN A 141 7.02 4.84 -7.12
C GLN A 141 8.53 5.11 -7.05
N LEU A 142 9.04 5.52 -5.89
CA LEU A 142 10.47 5.70 -5.68
C LEU A 142 11.23 4.36 -5.75
N CYS A 143 10.71 3.29 -5.13
CA CYS A 143 11.28 1.94 -5.22
C CYS A 143 11.34 1.45 -6.68
N LEU A 144 10.32 1.72 -7.49
CA LEU A 144 10.36 1.42 -8.94
C LEU A 144 11.45 2.20 -9.68
N HIS A 145 11.73 3.43 -9.28
CA HIS A 145 12.84 4.21 -9.83
C HIS A 145 14.20 3.62 -9.44
N PHE A 146 14.38 3.29 -8.15
CA PHE A 146 15.61 2.68 -7.65
C PHE A 146 15.91 1.36 -8.39
N THR A 147 14.94 0.46 -8.51
CA THR A 147 15.16 -0.81 -9.23
C THR A 147 15.63 -0.66 -10.68
N LYS A 148 15.38 0.50 -11.33
CA LYS A 148 15.77 0.77 -12.72
C LYS A 148 17.07 1.56 -12.86
N TYR A 149 17.32 2.53 -11.98
CA TYR A 149 18.36 3.55 -12.21
C TYR A 149 19.36 3.70 -11.05
N HIS A 150 19.04 3.25 -9.82
CA HIS A 150 19.84 3.50 -8.62
C HIS A 150 19.66 2.41 -7.55
N GLN A 151 20.73 1.88 -6.96
CA GLN A 151 20.56 0.92 -5.86
C GLN A 151 20.12 1.62 -4.57
N LEU A 152 18.91 1.31 -4.10
CA LEU A 152 18.51 1.59 -2.71
C LEU A 152 19.39 0.72 -1.80
N PRO A 153 20.02 1.26 -0.74
CA PRO A 153 20.83 0.45 0.15
C PRO A 153 20.00 -0.70 0.75
N LYS A 154 20.57 -1.91 0.78
CA LYS A 154 19.88 -3.10 1.30
C LYS A 154 19.27 -2.88 2.68
N GLN A 155 20.04 -2.29 3.61
CA GLN A 155 19.55 -1.99 4.96
C GLN A 155 18.29 -1.11 4.96
N VAL A 156 18.19 -0.16 4.04
CA VAL A 156 17.03 0.73 3.92
C VAL A 156 15.82 -0.05 3.40
N ALA A 157 16.02 -0.94 2.43
CA ALA A 157 14.96 -1.84 1.93
C ALA A 157 14.48 -2.80 3.03
N THR A 158 15.38 -3.40 3.80
CA THR A 158 15.07 -4.29 4.92
C THR A 158 14.29 -3.57 6.02
N ASN A 159 14.75 -2.38 6.42
CA ASN A 159 14.06 -1.57 7.43
C ASN A 159 12.67 -1.10 6.93
N LEU A 160 12.57 -0.72 5.66
CA LEU A 160 11.30 -0.36 5.04
C LEU A 160 10.33 -1.54 5.01
N LEU A 161 10.79 -2.73 4.62
CA LEU A 161 9.97 -3.95 4.62
C LEU A 161 9.46 -4.26 6.03
N ALA A 162 10.34 -4.23 7.03
CA ALA A 162 9.97 -4.46 8.42
C ALA A 162 8.87 -3.48 8.88
N LYS A 163 9.01 -2.20 8.53
CA LYS A 163 8.03 -1.16 8.87
C LYS A 163 6.70 -1.38 8.16
N VAL A 164 6.71 -1.69 6.86
CA VAL A 164 5.50 -2.00 6.09
C VAL A 164 4.79 -3.24 6.64
N VAL A 165 5.52 -4.30 6.98
CA VAL A 165 4.96 -5.52 7.58
C VAL A 165 4.33 -5.21 8.94
N ASN A 166 4.99 -4.43 9.80
CA ASN A 166 4.41 -4.00 11.07
C ASN A 166 3.12 -3.19 10.88
N GLN A 167 3.04 -2.36 9.84
CA GLN A 167 1.81 -1.65 9.51
C GLN A 167 0.70 -2.61 9.05
N ILE A 168 1.01 -3.58 8.20
CA ILE A 168 0.05 -4.63 7.78
C ILE A 168 -0.49 -5.40 8.99
N LEU A 169 0.39 -5.76 9.94
CA LEU A 169 -0.01 -6.42 11.20
C LEU A 169 -0.94 -5.53 12.05
N SER A 170 -0.71 -4.22 12.03
CA SER A 170 -1.44 -3.23 12.82
C SER A 170 -2.76 -2.75 12.21
N VAL A 171 -3.02 -3.03 10.91
CA VAL A 171 -4.30 -2.66 10.27
C VAL A 171 -5.46 -3.26 11.07
N LYS A 172 -6.44 -2.43 11.42
CA LYS A 172 -7.60 -2.85 12.24
C LYS A 172 -8.35 -3.96 11.52
N THR A 173 -8.35 -5.16 12.08
CA THR A 173 -9.25 -6.25 11.68
C THR A 173 -10.40 -6.27 12.70
N ARG A 174 -11.65 -6.25 12.22
CA ARG A 174 -12.88 -5.99 13.00
C ARG A 174 -13.14 -6.92 14.20
N ALA A 175 -12.27 -7.90 14.43
CA ALA A 175 -12.40 -8.90 15.50
C ALA A 175 -12.40 -8.31 16.93
N ASN A 176 -11.96 -7.07 17.13
CA ASN A 176 -11.87 -6.46 18.47
C ASN A 176 -13.12 -5.67 18.91
N ASP A 177 -14.13 -5.50 18.05
CA ASP A 177 -15.32 -4.69 18.37
C ASP A 177 -16.62 -5.52 18.52
N THR A 178 -16.58 -6.84 18.40
CA THR A 178 -17.77 -7.69 18.62
C THR A 178 -17.85 -8.20 20.04
N ALA A 179 -18.21 -7.29 20.95
CA ALA A 179 -19.10 -7.62 22.05
C ALA A 179 -20.45 -6.94 21.77
N ILE A 180 -21.49 -7.75 21.63
CA ILE A 180 -22.91 -7.39 21.52
C ILE A 180 -23.39 -6.94 20.13
N MET A 181 -23.79 -7.91 19.31
CA MET A 181 -25.15 -7.97 18.78
C MET A 181 -25.47 -9.42 18.43
N GLU A 182 -25.88 -10.14 19.46
CA GLU A 182 -26.65 -11.37 19.31
C GLU A 182 -28.05 -11.04 18.75
N SER A 183 -28.55 -11.95 17.92
CA SER A 183 -29.97 -12.23 17.68
C SER A 183 -30.79 -11.24 16.85
N GLY A 184 -31.38 -11.74 15.77
CA GLY A 184 -32.45 -11.04 15.06
C GLY A 184 -32.83 -11.58 13.69
N ASN A 185 -32.97 -12.90 13.55
CA ASN A 185 -33.69 -13.49 12.42
C ASN A 185 -35.17 -13.09 12.49
N ASN A 186 -35.77 -12.63 11.39
CA ASN A 186 -37.09 -13.06 10.88
C ASN A 186 -37.56 -12.21 9.69
N ASN A 187 -37.97 -12.90 8.63
CA ASN A 187 -38.82 -12.37 7.56
C ASN A 187 -40.23 -12.07 8.09
N HIS A 188 -40.83 -10.95 7.67
CA HIS A 188 -42.25 -10.96 7.30
C HIS A 188 -42.61 -9.81 6.35
N VAL A 189 -43.34 -10.18 5.29
CA VAL A 189 -44.13 -9.31 4.42
C VAL A 189 -45.38 -8.85 5.19
N ALA A 190 -45.69 -7.56 5.13
CA ALA A 190 -47.06 -7.03 5.07
C ALA A 190 -47.04 -5.53 4.71
N GLU A 191 -47.76 -5.17 3.65
CA GLU A 191 -48.24 -3.82 3.37
C GLU A 191 -49.07 -3.30 4.55
N ASN A 192 -48.93 -2.02 4.88
CA ASN A 192 -50.06 -1.15 5.23
C ASN A 192 -49.65 0.34 5.21
N ASP A 193 -50.51 1.08 4.55
CA ASP A 193 -50.63 2.52 4.40
C ASP A 193 -50.91 3.21 5.75
N VAL A 194 -50.09 4.22 6.14
CA VAL A 194 -50.48 5.29 7.08
C VAL A 194 -49.64 6.55 6.79
N GLU A 195 -50.27 7.50 6.12
CA GLU A 195 -50.01 8.93 6.20
C GLU A 195 -49.95 9.38 7.68
N SER A 196 -48.74 9.49 8.26
CA SER A 196 -48.35 10.36 9.39
C SER A 196 -47.04 9.89 10.05
N GLN A 197 -45.88 10.31 9.53
CA GLN A 197 -44.64 10.38 10.33
C GLN A 197 -43.83 11.64 10.01
N PRO A 198 -43.36 12.40 11.03
CA PRO A 198 -42.44 13.50 10.82
C PRO A 198 -41.03 12.99 10.49
N PRO A 199 -40.18 13.74 9.76
CA PRO A 199 -38.87 13.27 9.36
C PRO A 199 -37.95 13.19 10.59
N LYS A 200 -37.75 11.98 11.10
CA LYS A 200 -36.69 11.65 12.06
C LYS A 200 -35.80 10.60 11.43
N ASP A 201 -34.80 11.05 10.66
CA ASP A 201 -33.60 10.24 10.33
C ASP A 201 -32.54 11.14 9.63
N ALA A 202 -31.98 12.10 10.38
CA ALA A 202 -30.74 12.78 9.99
C ALA A 202 -29.50 12.12 10.63
N ASP A 203 -29.61 11.67 11.89
CA ASP A 203 -28.48 11.10 12.65
C ASP A 203 -28.10 9.67 12.22
N ARG A 204 -29.08 8.84 11.85
CA ARG A 204 -28.81 7.44 11.46
C ARG A 204 -28.03 7.32 10.15
N ASN A 205 -28.19 8.30 9.26
CA ASN A 205 -27.56 8.33 7.94
C ASN A 205 -26.11 8.88 7.96
N GLN A 206 -25.75 9.74 8.90
CA GLN A 206 -24.38 10.26 9.00
C GLN A 206 -23.39 9.20 9.52
N SER A 207 -23.81 8.36 10.48
CA SER A 207 -22.98 7.29 11.04
C SER A 207 -22.61 6.21 10.01
N SER A 208 -23.55 5.82 9.15
CA SER A 208 -23.31 4.80 8.12
C SER A 208 -22.44 5.30 6.96
N ILE A 209 -22.53 6.59 6.60
CA ILE A 209 -21.69 7.21 5.58
C ILE A 209 -20.24 7.32 6.07
N GLN A 210 -20.03 7.75 7.32
CA GLN A 210 -18.68 7.85 7.90
C GLN A 210 -18.00 6.48 8.02
N GLN A 211 -18.72 5.45 8.49
CA GLN A 211 -18.20 4.09 8.57
C GLN A 211 -17.78 3.51 7.21
N ASN A 212 -18.51 3.83 6.14
CA ASN A 212 -18.15 3.40 4.78
C ASN A 212 -16.93 4.13 4.23
N TYR A 213 -16.76 5.41 4.55
CA TYR A 213 -15.59 6.19 4.17
C TYR A 213 -14.32 5.66 4.86
N ASP A 214 -14.40 5.45 6.18
CA ASP A 214 -13.29 4.96 6.98
C ASP A 214 -12.85 3.55 6.52
N GLN A 215 -13.81 2.66 6.21
CA GLN A 215 -13.50 1.33 5.65
C GLN A 215 -12.88 1.42 4.25
N SER A 216 -13.31 2.37 3.42
CA SER A 216 -12.75 2.58 2.08
C SER A 216 -11.31 3.05 2.16
N GLU A 217 -11.02 4.00 3.06
CA GLU A 217 -9.67 4.52 3.28
C GLU A 217 -8.74 3.45 3.86
N GLU A 218 -9.21 2.65 4.82
CA GLU A 218 -8.46 1.50 5.35
C GLU A 218 -8.12 0.47 4.26
N ARG A 219 -9.09 0.13 3.38
CA ARG A 219 -8.85 -0.77 2.23
C ARG A 219 -7.85 -0.19 1.24
N ARG A 220 -7.91 1.12 0.99
CA ARG A 220 -6.95 1.80 0.13
C ARG A 220 -5.55 1.76 0.73
N PHE A 221 -5.43 2.03 2.03
CA PHE A 221 -4.15 1.97 2.74
C PHE A 221 -3.58 0.55 2.73
N LEU A 222 -4.37 -0.44 3.09
CA LEU A 222 -3.96 -1.85 3.06
C LEU A 222 -3.50 -2.27 1.65
N THR A 223 -4.22 -1.82 0.62
CA THR A 223 -3.79 -2.08 -0.76
C THR A 223 -2.42 -1.46 -1.07
N ALA A 224 -2.20 -0.20 -0.70
CA ALA A 224 -0.93 0.47 -0.92
C ALA A 224 0.23 -0.24 -0.17
N LEU A 225 -0.01 -0.68 1.07
CA LEU A 225 0.97 -1.46 1.84
C LEU A 225 1.28 -2.81 1.19
N LEU A 226 0.28 -3.57 0.76
CA LEU A 226 0.48 -4.87 0.12
C LEU A 226 1.23 -4.72 -1.22
N SER A 227 0.88 -3.72 -2.04
CA SER A 227 1.61 -3.41 -3.28
C SER A 227 3.07 -3.07 -3.02
N LEU A 228 3.33 -2.20 -2.03
CA LEU A 228 4.68 -1.81 -1.65
C LEU A 228 5.49 -3.00 -1.10
N ALA A 229 4.92 -3.78 -0.18
CA ALA A 229 5.55 -4.98 0.37
C ALA A 229 5.93 -5.96 -0.74
N LEU A 230 4.99 -6.22 -1.66
CA LEU A 230 5.21 -7.11 -2.79
C LEU A 230 6.32 -6.61 -3.73
N LEU A 231 6.39 -5.30 -3.99
CA LEU A 231 7.45 -4.71 -4.79
C LEU A 231 8.81 -4.91 -4.14
N ILE A 232 8.91 -4.64 -2.83
CA ILE A 232 10.16 -4.81 -2.07
C ILE A 232 10.59 -6.28 -2.09
N CYS A 233 9.67 -7.20 -1.78
CA CYS A 233 9.91 -8.65 -1.79
C CYS A 233 10.43 -9.16 -3.14
N ASN A 234 9.86 -8.68 -4.25
CA ASN A 234 10.20 -9.20 -5.58
C ASN A 234 11.45 -8.57 -6.20
N LYS A 235 11.88 -7.39 -5.74
CA LYS A 235 12.87 -6.57 -6.46
C LYS A 235 14.00 -6.02 -5.61
N LEU A 236 13.85 -5.95 -4.29
CA LEU A 236 14.79 -5.24 -3.41
C LEU A 236 15.33 -6.08 -2.26
N THR A 237 14.74 -7.25 -1.97
CA THR A 237 15.18 -8.13 -0.89
C THR A 237 15.43 -9.55 -1.38
N ASP A 238 16.46 -10.20 -0.84
CA ASP A 238 16.66 -11.64 -0.94
C ASP A 238 16.13 -12.38 0.31
N ALA A 239 16.38 -13.68 0.40
CA ALA A 239 15.88 -14.54 1.48
C ALA A 239 16.41 -14.14 2.87
N ASP A 240 17.67 -13.68 2.94
CA ASP A 240 18.30 -13.26 4.19
C ASP A 240 17.74 -11.91 4.63
N ASP A 241 17.66 -10.96 3.69
CA ASP A 241 17.07 -9.64 3.92
C ASP A 241 15.60 -9.77 4.38
N PHE A 242 14.82 -10.66 3.75
CA PHE A 242 13.44 -10.94 4.14
C PHE A 242 13.36 -11.55 5.55
N SER A 243 14.25 -12.48 5.88
CA SER A 243 14.28 -13.13 7.20
C SER A 243 14.64 -12.16 8.32
N CYS A 244 15.48 -11.17 8.04
CA CYS A 244 15.78 -10.08 8.98
C CYS A 244 14.59 -9.12 9.16
N ALA A 245 13.86 -8.83 8.09
CA ALA A 245 12.71 -7.91 8.13
C ALA A 245 11.45 -8.55 8.75
N VAL A 246 11.25 -9.85 8.52
CA VAL A 246 10.08 -10.60 8.98
C VAL A 246 10.52 -11.65 10.00
N THR A 247 10.45 -11.25 11.27
CA THR A 247 10.81 -12.11 12.41
C THR A 247 9.69 -13.05 12.82
N GLU A 248 8.43 -12.68 12.59
CA GLU A 248 7.23 -13.41 13.01
C GLU A 248 6.38 -13.89 11.82
N ASP A 249 6.87 -14.92 11.11
CA ASP A 249 6.18 -15.50 9.95
C ASP A 249 4.74 -15.91 10.28
N ALA A 250 4.52 -16.52 11.45
CA ALA A 250 3.21 -16.99 11.91
C ALA A 250 2.21 -15.83 12.02
N ALA A 251 2.63 -14.71 12.61
CA ALA A 251 1.80 -13.54 12.80
C ALA A 251 1.40 -12.93 11.45
N LEU A 252 2.35 -12.82 10.51
CA LEU A 252 2.08 -12.31 9.17
C LEU A 252 1.13 -13.23 8.40
N VAL A 253 1.36 -14.55 8.38
CA VAL A 253 0.46 -15.50 7.70
C VAL A 253 -0.94 -15.46 8.31
N LYS A 254 -1.05 -15.45 9.64
CA LYS A 254 -2.34 -15.32 10.33
C LYS A 254 -3.04 -14.01 9.95
N LYS A 255 -2.32 -12.89 9.91
CA LYS A 255 -2.89 -11.59 9.54
C LYS A 255 -3.36 -11.55 8.09
N LEU A 256 -2.60 -12.13 7.16
CA LEU A 256 -3.01 -12.24 5.76
C LEU A 256 -4.30 -13.08 5.62
N LEU A 257 -4.48 -14.10 6.48
CA LEU A 257 -5.71 -14.87 6.52
C LEU A 257 -6.89 -14.06 7.08
N GLU A 258 -6.68 -13.25 8.13
CA GLU A 258 -7.70 -12.32 8.62
C GLU A 258 -8.11 -11.31 7.54
N ILE A 259 -7.13 -10.76 6.80
CA ILE A 259 -7.37 -9.85 5.67
C ILE A 259 -8.27 -10.51 4.62
N ILE A 260 -8.05 -11.79 4.34
CA ILE A 260 -8.85 -12.59 3.41
C ILE A 260 -10.31 -12.64 3.85
N TYR A 261 -10.57 -12.99 5.12
CA TYR A 261 -11.95 -13.06 5.62
C TYR A 261 -12.63 -11.68 5.66
N MET A 262 -11.91 -10.63 6.01
CA MET A 262 -12.47 -9.27 6.12
C MET A 262 -12.77 -8.61 4.76
N ASN A 263 -12.19 -9.13 3.69
CA ASN A 263 -12.36 -8.60 2.34
C ASN A 263 -13.06 -9.63 1.43
N ASN A 264 -13.93 -10.47 1.96
CA ASN A 264 -14.74 -11.42 1.18
C ASN A 264 -16.03 -10.79 0.62
N PHE A 265 -16.01 -9.50 0.30
CA PHE A 265 -17.14 -8.82 -0.34
C PHE A 265 -16.95 -8.78 -1.85
N LEU A 266 -18.04 -8.90 -2.62
CA LEU A 266 -18.03 -8.80 -4.09
C LEU A 266 -17.83 -7.36 -4.56
N THR A 267 -16.67 -6.77 -4.24
CA THR A 267 -16.27 -5.41 -4.64
C THR A 267 -14.90 -5.43 -5.33
N ALA A 268 -14.65 -4.45 -6.20
CA ALA A 268 -13.39 -4.34 -6.92
C ALA A 268 -12.17 -4.21 -5.98
N ASP A 269 -12.30 -3.44 -4.90
CA ASP A 269 -11.23 -3.25 -3.91
C ASP A 269 -10.92 -4.54 -3.15
N CYS A 270 -11.97 -5.27 -2.74
CA CYS A 270 -11.79 -6.57 -2.09
C CYS A 270 -11.06 -7.56 -3.00
N LEU A 271 -11.48 -7.66 -4.27
CA LEU A 271 -10.79 -8.48 -5.27
C LEU A 271 -9.32 -8.07 -5.44
N ARG A 272 -9.03 -6.76 -5.47
CA ARG A 272 -7.67 -6.23 -5.56
C ARG A 272 -6.81 -6.64 -4.36
N ILE A 273 -7.33 -6.50 -3.15
CA ILE A 273 -6.66 -6.95 -1.92
C ILE A 273 -6.40 -8.46 -1.98
N MET A 274 -7.38 -9.27 -2.40
CA MET A 274 -7.20 -10.73 -2.53
C MET A 274 -6.10 -11.11 -3.52
N LYS A 275 -6.04 -10.45 -4.68
CA LYS A 275 -4.98 -10.69 -5.67
C LYS A 275 -3.60 -10.36 -5.11
N LEU A 276 -3.48 -9.23 -4.43
CA LEU A 276 -2.22 -8.83 -3.80
C LEU A 276 -1.82 -9.77 -2.66
N THR A 277 -2.77 -10.22 -1.83
CA THR A 277 -2.50 -11.20 -0.78
C THR A 277 -1.99 -12.53 -1.35
N CYS A 278 -2.56 -13.02 -2.46
CA CYS A 278 -2.06 -14.22 -3.14
C CYS A 278 -0.62 -14.04 -3.64
N GLN A 279 -0.32 -12.89 -4.25
CA GLN A 279 1.02 -12.58 -4.74
C GLN A 279 2.04 -12.43 -3.61
N MET A 280 1.63 -11.80 -2.51
CA MET A 280 2.46 -11.67 -1.31
C MET A 280 2.76 -13.06 -0.73
N LEU A 281 1.75 -13.92 -0.60
CA LEU A 281 1.92 -15.28 -0.11
C LEU A 281 2.90 -16.08 -0.98
N LYS A 282 2.77 -15.97 -2.30
CA LYS A 282 3.72 -16.59 -3.24
C LYS A 282 5.15 -16.10 -3.01
N ALA A 283 5.35 -14.78 -2.90
CA ALA A 283 6.66 -14.19 -2.66
C ALA A 283 7.25 -14.65 -1.32
N MET A 284 6.43 -14.74 -0.27
CA MET A 284 6.83 -15.26 1.04
C MET A 284 7.30 -16.71 0.97
N VAL A 285 6.57 -17.59 0.28
CA VAL A 285 6.95 -19.00 0.11
C VAL A 285 8.29 -19.12 -0.62
N GLN A 286 8.53 -18.28 -1.63
CA GLN A 286 9.79 -18.27 -2.38
C GLN A 286 10.97 -17.73 -1.55
N LEU A 287 10.76 -16.67 -0.77
CA LEU A 287 11.82 -16.04 0.03
C LEU A 287 12.12 -16.82 1.31
N LYS A 288 11.10 -17.43 1.93
CA LYS A 288 11.21 -18.09 3.23
C LYS A 288 10.29 -19.30 3.34
N PRO A 289 10.70 -20.47 2.80
CA PRO A 289 9.88 -21.68 2.80
C PRO A 289 9.42 -22.16 4.19
N SER A 290 10.09 -21.75 5.27
CA SER A 290 9.64 -22.08 6.64
C SER A 290 8.23 -21.57 6.97
N CYS A 291 7.69 -20.61 6.21
CA CYS A 291 6.31 -20.15 6.39
C CYS A 291 5.25 -21.19 5.98
N ILE A 292 5.62 -22.19 5.17
CA ILE A 292 4.72 -23.23 4.64
C ILE A 292 3.97 -23.97 5.74
N LYS A 293 4.63 -24.23 6.88
CA LYS A 293 3.99 -24.90 8.03
C LYS A 293 2.78 -24.12 8.54
N TYR A 294 2.88 -22.79 8.64
CA TYR A 294 1.79 -21.93 9.11
C TYR A 294 0.66 -21.83 8.08
N ILE A 295 1.00 -21.79 6.79
CA ILE A 295 0.01 -21.79 5.69
C ILE A 295 -0.87 -23.04 5.77
N ARG A 296 -0.26 -24.19 6.09
CA ARG A 296 -0.96 -25.46 6.28
C ARG A 296 -1.76 -25.49 7.57
N GLU A 297 -1.16 -25.11 8.70
CA GLU A 297 -1.82 -25.07 10.01
C GLU A 297 -3.09 -24.22 9.99
N TYR A 298 -3.09 -23.11 9.25
CA TYR A 298 -4.24 -22.22 9.15
C TYR A 298 -5.21 -22.54 8.00
N ASN A 299 -5.04 -23.67 7.28
CA ASN A 299 -5.86 -24.05 6.12
C ASN A 299 -6.01 -22.92 5.09
N PHE A 300 -4.94 -22.14 4.89
CA PHE A 300 -4.98 -20.90 4.10
C PHE A 300 -5.44 -21.15 2.65
N MET A 301 -5.01 -22.27 2.07
CA MET A 301 -5.37 -22.64 0.70
C MET A 301 -6.86 -22.94 0.54
N GLU A 302 -7.52 -23.50 1.57
CA GLU A 302 -8.96 -23.73 1.55
C GLU A 302 -9.72 -22.40 1.52
N ALA A 303 -9.31 -21.45 2.37
CA ALA A 303 -9.88 -20.10 2.40
C ALA A 303 -9.72 -19.39 1.04
N LEU A 304 -8.53 -19.45 0.43
CA LEU A 304 -8.27 -18.90 -0.90
C LEU A 304 -9.14 -19.56 -1.98
N CYS A 305 -9.26 -20.89 -1.97
CA CYS A 305 -10.08 -21.61 -2.94
C CYS A 305 -11.56 -21.22 -2.84
N ASN A 306 -12.09 -21.10 -1.62
CA ASN A 306 -13.48 -20.72 -1.38
C ASN A 306 -13.76 -19.30 -1.88
N ILE A 307 -12.87 -18.36 -1.60
CA ILE A 307 -13.02 -16.96 -2.02
C ILE A 307 -12.82 -16.80 -3.52
N SER A 308 -11.85 -17.51 -4.10
CA SER A 308 -11.67 -17.51 -5.56
C SER A 308 -12.90 -18.02 -6.30
N LYS A 309 -13.64 -19.00 -5.74
CA LYS A 309 -14.91 -19.46 -6.32
C LYS A 309 -15.99 -18.38 -6.19
N SER A 310 -16.12 -17.80 -5.00
CA SER A 310 -17.12 -16.75 -4.72
C SER A 310 -16.93 -15.50 -5.59
N MET A 311 -15.69 -15.04 -5.78
CA MET A 311 -15.38 -13.84 -6.56
C MET A 311 -15.21 -14.09 -8.07
N SER A 312 -15.45 -15.32 -8.55
CA SER A 312 -15.09 -15.70 -9.92
C SER A 312 -15.80 -14.89 -11.01
N ASP A 313 -17.07 -14.56 -10.82
CA ASP A 313 -17.82 -13.79 -11.80
C ASP A 313 -17.42 -12.31 -11.81
N LEU A 314 -17.21 -11.73 -10.62
CA LEU A 314 -16.66 -10.39 -10.49
C LEU A 314 -15.28 -10.27 -11.14
N ASP A 315 -14.41 -11.26 -10.91
CA ASP A 315 -13.06 -11.29 -11.49
C ASP A 315 -13.10 -11.39 -13.02
N LYS A 316 -14.00 -12.22 -13.57
CA LYS A 316 -14.24 -12.28 -15.02
C LYS A 316 -14.71 -10.94 -15.58
N SER A 317 -15.66 -10.27 -14.91
CA SER A 317 -16.15 -8.95 -15.34
C SER A 317 -15.06 -7.89 -15.30
N MET A 318 -14.23 -7.92 -14.26
CA MET A 318 -13.13 -6.97 -14.04
C MET A 318 -11.95 -7.18 -14.99
N LEU A 319 -11.74 -8.39 -15.54
CA LEU A 319 -10.71 -8.63 -16.56
C LEU A 319 -10.89 -7.76 -17.83
N PHE A 320 -12.10 -7.30 -18.11
CA PHE A 320 -12.40 -6.44 -19.27
C PHE A 320 -12.30 -4.95 -18.97
N ASN A 321 -12.15 -4.55 -17.71
CA ASN A 321 -12.01 -3.14 -17.35
C ASN A 321 -10.54 -2.74 -17.53
N GLY A 322 -10.24 -1.99 -18.60
CA GLY A 322 -8.86 -1.65 -18.99
C GLY A 322 -8.14 -0.64 -18.09
N ASP A 323 -8.80 -0.16 -17.04
CA ASP A 323 -8.43 1.06 -16.32
C ASP A 323 -7.84 0.79 -14.92
N TYR A 324 -6.88 -0.13 -14.86
CA TYR A 324 -6.16 -0.38 -13.62
C TYR A 324 -4.79 0.29 -13.66
N HIS A 325 -4.61 1.23 -12.74
CA HIS A 325 -3.38 1.95 -12.37
C HIS A 325 -2.23 1.05 -11.87
N TRP A 326 -2.18 -0.23 -12.25
CA TRP A 326 -1.21 -1.18 -11.69
C TRP A 326 0.21 -0.95 -12.21
N THR A 327 1.15 -1.05 -11.27
CA THR A 327 2.60 -1.18 -11.49
C THR A 327 3.00 -2.63 -11.73
N THR A 328 2.19 -3.59 -11.25
CA THR A 328 2.34 -5.03 -11.49
C THR A 328 1.28 -5.56 -12.46
N LYS A 329 1.71 -6.02 -13.64
CA LYS A 329 0.85 -6.68 -14.64
C LYS A 329 0.03 -7.77 -13.97
N SER A 330 -1.24 -7.52 -13.70
CA SER A 330 -2.15 -8.60 -13.33
C SER A 330 -3.47 -8.50 -14.08
N ALA A 331 -3.35 -8.63 -15.41
CA ALA A 331 -4.40 -9.22 -16.25
C ALA A 331 -4.68 -10.70 -15.88
N ARG A 332 -4.15 -11.21 -14.75
CA ARG A 332 -4.35 -12.56 -14.26
C ARG A 332 -5.60 -12.61 -13.39
N SER A 333 -6.35 -13.70 -13.54
CA SER A 333 -7.47 -14.03 -12.67
C SER A 333 -6.97 -14.42 -11.28
N LEU A 334 -7.82 -14.21 -10.26
CA LEU A 334 -7.60 -14.69 -8.90
C LEU A 334 -7.41 -16.21 -8.87
N ALA A 335 -8.20 -16.95 -9.66
CA ALA A 335 -8.07 -18.41 -9.77
C ALA A 335 -6.69 -18.84 -10.27
N SER A 336 -6.11 -18.11 -11.24
CA SER A 336 -4.76 -18.37 -11.72
C SER A 336 -3.72 -18.12 -10.61
N LEU A 337 -3.88 -17.05 -9.82
CA LEU A 337 -2.97 -16.73 -8.72
C LEU A 337 -3.05 -17.78 -7.60
N VAL A 338 -4.26 -18.24 -7.23
CA VAL A 338 -4.43 -19.31 -6.23
C VAL A 338 -3.75 -20.60 -6.70
N LYS A 339 -3.87 -20.94 -7.99
CA LYS A 339 -3.15 -22.09 -8.55
C LYS A 339 -1.63 -21.91 -8.50
N GLU A 340 -1.11 -20.73 -8.86
CA GLU A 340 0.33 -20.46 -8.78
C GLU A 340 0.86 -20.60 -7.33
N VAL A 341 0.11 -20.15 -6.33
CA VAL A 341 0.46 -20.33 -4.91
C VAL A 341 0.50 -21.83 -4.56
N GLN A 342 -0.52 -22.60 -4.99
CA GLN A 342 -0.56 -24.05 -4.75
C GLN A 342 0.62 -24.79 -5.39
N ASP A 343 0.97 -24.42 -6.62
CA ASP A 343 2.09 -25.01 -7.34
C ASP A 343 3.42 -24.67 -6.66
N GLU A 344 3.59 -23.42 -6.18
CA GLU A 344 4.79 -22.98 -5.47
C GLU A 344 4.95 -23.67 -4.10
N LEU A 345 3.84 -23.88 -3.40
CA LEU A 345 3.80 -24.62 -2.13
C LEU A 345 4.28 -26.06 -2.32
N SER A 346 3.83 -26.71 -3.40
CA SER A 346 4.19 -28.09 -3.73
C SER A 346 5.67 -28.21 -4.10
N LYS A 347 6.17 -27.30 -4.96
CA LYS A 347 7.58 -27.26 -5.36
C LYS A 347 8.53 -27.03 -4.19
N SER A 348 8.20 -26.09 -3.31
CA SER A 348 9.05 -25.76 -2.17
C SER A 348 9.11 -26.92 -1.17
N GLN A 349 8.03 -27.69 -1.03
CA GLN A 349 8.03 -28.91 -0.23
C GLN A 349 8.93 -30.01 -0.81
N GLU A 350 8.89 -30.23 -2.12
CA GLU A 350 9.78 -31.19 -2.79
C GLU A 350 11.25 -30.81 -2.58
N GLN A 351 11.59 -29.53 -2.68
CA GLN A 351 12.95 -29.03 -2.46
C GLN A 351 13.42 -29.20 -1.01
N GLU A 352 12.55 -29.03 -0.01
CA GLU A 352 12.92 -29.33 1.39
C GLU A 352 13.20 -30.82 1.61
N LEU A 353 12.40 -31.70 1.02
CA LEU A 353 12.60 -33.15 1.13
C LEU A 353 13.92 -33.60 0.48
N VAL A 354 14.26 -33.06 -0.70
CA VAL A 354 15.54 -33.35 -1.37
C VAL A 354 16.73 -32.93 -0.50
N LYS A 355 16.71 -31.72 0.09
CA LYS A 355 17.77 -31.24 0.99
C LYS A 355 17.93 -32.10 2.25
N VAL A 356 16.84 -32.66 2.77
CA VAL A 356 16.89 -33.57 3.93
C VAL A 356 17.52 -34.91 3.54
N LEU A 357 17.19 -35.43 2.36
CA LEU A 357 17.79 -36.68 1.84
C LEU A 357 19.28 -36.52 1.58
N GLU A 358 19.72 -35.44 0.92
CA GLU A 358 21.15 -35.15 0.69
C GLU A 358 21.93 -35.06 2.01
N LYS A 359 21.38 -34.40 3.04
CA LYS A 359 22.00 -34.32 4.37
C LYS A 359 22.06 -35.66 5.11
N LEU A 360 21.15 -36.58 4.82
CA LEU A 360 21.18 -37.94 5.40
C LEU A 360 22.24 -38.79 4.72
N GLU A 361 22.37 -38.70 3.39
CA GLU A 361 23.43 -39.37 2.63
C GLU A 361 24.83 -38.87 3.05
N GLU A 362 25.03 -37.56 3.23
CA GLU A 362 26.29 -37.00 3.72
C GLU A 362 26.65 -37.48 5.14
N LYS A 363 25.65 -37.67 6.00
CA LYS A 363 25.84 -38.19 7.37
C LYS A 363 26.15 -39.68 7.38
N GLU A 364 25.50 -40.49 6.54
CA GLU A 364 25.81 -41.92 6.41
C GLU A 364 27.22 -42.13 5.85
N ILE A 365 27.66 -41.32 4.88
CA ILE A 365 29.03 -41.38 4.36
C ILE A 365 30.06 -41.02 5.45
N CYS A 366 29.82 -39.98 6.26
CA CYS A 366 30.69 -39.64 7.38
C CYS A 366 30.77 -40.75 8.45
N PHE A 367 29.68 -41.48 8.67
CA PHE A 367 29.63 -42.57 9.65
C PHE A 367 30.33 -43.85 9.16
N LEU A 368 30.43 -44.06 7.85
CA LEU A 368 31.13 -45.19 7.24
C LEU A 368 32.64 -44.97 7.06
N VAL A 369 33.11 -43.73 7.16
CA VAL A 369 34.52 -43.33 7.01
C VAL A 369 35.22 -43.09 8.36
N SER A 370 34.48 -43.12 9.47
CA SER A 370 34.99 -43.06 10.85
C SER A 370 35.08 -44.47 11.46
#